data_AF-A0A3A4RD33-F1
#
_entry.id   AF-A0A3A4RD33-F1
#
_cell.length_a   1.000
_cell.length_b   1.000
_cell.length_c   1.000
_cell.angle_alpha   90.00
_cell.angle_beta   90.00
_cell.angle_gamma   90.00
#
_symmetry.space_group_name_H-M   'P 1'
#
loop_
_entity.id
_entity.type
_entity.pdbx_description
1 polymer ?
#
loop_
_entity_poly.entity_id
_entity_poly.type
_entity_poly.pdbx_seq_one_letter_code
_entity_poly.pdbx_strand_id
1 'polypeptide(L)'
;MGALAGLAVAVLSLAYVVVLALGLLTLPAPDQPIQNPWFTLLELLILAIAPAMVALMVAFHAWAPAEGKAMAVLGIAFMGMCAVLTCSVHFAVLTLSPQPAFAAGDWPSLVFAFRWPSVVYALDILAWDVFFPLAALCAACSVRGAGLAAVVRGLLFASAGLAFAGLAGVPLDDMNVRNIGIVGYAVLFPIAAALSALVFRRAMASASAPESGRR
;
A
#
# COMPACT_ATOMS: atom_id res chain seq x y z
N MET A 1 -1.19 4.05 -19.20
CA MET A 1 -0.39 4.04 -17.96
C MET A 1 -1.24 3.91 -16.70
N GLY A 2 -2.21 4.79 -16.43
CA GLY A 2 -3.01 4.74 -15.19
C GLY A 2 -3.79 3.44 -14.94
N ALA A 3 -4.44 2.90 -15.98
CA ALA A 3 -5.12 1.61 -15.89
C ALA A 3 -4.20 0.45 -15.51
N LEU A 4 -3.00 0.42 -16.09
CA LEU A 4 -2.00 -0.61 -15.82
C LEU A 4 -1.48 -0.50 -14.38
N ALA A 5 -1.21 0.72 -13.90
CA ALA A 5 -0.76 0.94 -12.53
C ALA A 5 -1.79 0.47 -11.49
N GLY A 6 -3.06 0.84 -11.67
CA GLY A 6 -4.14 0.38 -10.78
C GLY A 6 -4.34 -1.13 -10.80
N LEU A 7 -4.23 -1.76 -11.97
CA LEU A 7 -4.29 -3.22 -12.10
C LEU A 7 -3.08 -3.90 -11.46
N ALA A 8 -1.87 -3.36 -11.65
CA ALA A 8 -0.65 -3.90 -11.08
C ALA A 8 -0.72 -3.90 -9.55
N VAL A 9 -1.12 -2.79 -8.92
CA VAL A 9 -1.35 -2.73 -7.47
C VAL A 9 -2.36 -3.79 -7.04
N ALA A 10 -3.53 -3.86 -7.69
CA ALA A 10 -4.57 -4.81 -7.31
C ALA A 10 -4.11 -6.28 -7.40
N VAL A 11 -3.45 -6.66 -8.50
CA VAL A 11 -2.98 -8.03 -8.74
C VAL A 11 -1.83 -8.39 -7.80
N LEU A 12 -0.85 -7.50 -7.62
CA LEU A 12 0.27 -7.74 -6.72
C LEU A 12 -0.18 -7.82 -5.27
N SER A 13 -1.10 -6.95 -4.83
CA SER A 13 -1.67 -7.03 -3.48
C SER A 13 -2.49 -8.29 -3.28
N LEU A 14 -3.25 -8.74 -4.28
CA LEU A 14 -3.95 -10.03 -4.20
C LEU A 14 -2.96 -11.20 -4.06
N ALA A 15 -1.90 -11.20 -4.85
CA ALA A 15 -0.84 -12.20 -4.73
C ALA A 15 -0.17 -12.16 -3.36
N TYR A 16 0.09 -10.97 -2.82
CA TYR A 16 0.64 -10.77 -1.48
C TYR A 16 -0.27 -11.37 -0.40
N VAL A 17 -1.57 -11.07 -0.44
CA VAL A 17 -2.53 -11.62 0.53
C VAL A 17 -2.62 -13.14 0.43
N VAL A 18 -2.58 -13.72 -0.77
CA VAL A 18 -2.57 -15.17 -0.96
C VAL A 18 -1.30 -15.79 -0.37
N VAL A 19 -0.12 -15.23 -0.67
CA VAL A 19 1.15 -15.71 -0.11
C VAL A 19 1.18 -15.57 1.41
N LEU A 20 0.64 -14.46 1.94
CA LEU A 20 0.53 -14.23 3.38
C LEU A 20 -0.34 -15.28 4.04
N ALA A 21 -1.52 -15.56 3.48
CA ALA A 21 -2.41 -16.58 3.99
C ALA A 21 -1.75 -17.97 3.98
N LEU A 22 -1.06 -18.34 2.91
CA LEU A 22 -0.31 -19.60 2.85
C LEU A 22 0.83 -19.64 3.88
N GLY A 23 1.56 -18.54 4.05
CA GLY A 23 2.59 -18.41 5.08
C GLY A 23 2.04 -18.61 6.49
N LEU A 24 0.90 -17.99 6.81
CA LEU A 24 0.22 -18.14 8.10
C LEU A 24 -0.32 -19.56 8.32
N LEU A 25 -0.89 -20.20 7.29
CA LEU A 25 -1.41 -21.56 7.36
C LEU A 25 -0.31 -22.63 7.53
N THR A 26 0.93 -22.29 7.21
CA THR A 26 2.09 -23.21 7.28
C THR A 26 3.00 -22.92 8.47
N LEU A 27 2.56 -22.09 9.41
CA LEU A 27 3.32 -21.78 10.62
C LEU A 27 3.58 -23.06 11.45
N PRO A 28 4.81 -23.26 11.95
CA PRO A 28 5.10 -24.36 12.87
C PRO A 28 4.36 -24.20 14.22
N ALA A 29 4.19 -22.97 14.68
CA ALA A 29 3.46 -22.61 15.88
C ALA A 29 2.92 -21.16 15.75
N PRO A 30 1.86 -20.77 16.49
CA PRO A 30 1.23 -19.45 16.35
C PRO A 30 2.14 -18.25 16.64
N ASP A 31 3.19 -18.44 17.44
CA ASP A 31 4.15 -17.43 17.88
C ASP A 31 5.42 -17.38 17.02
N GLN A 32 5.57 -18.30 16.07
CA GLN A 32 6.71 -18.34 15.17
C GLN A 32 6.49 -17.40 13.97
N PRO A 33 7.55 -16.75 13.46
CA PRO A 33 7.42 -15.94 12.25
C PRO A 33 7.18 -16.82 11.02
N ILE A 34 6.62 -16.22 9.97
CA ILE A 34 6.48 -16.86 8.66
C ILE A 34 7.87 -17.28 8.15
N GLN A 35 7.99 -18.52 7.71
CA GLN A 35 9.25 -19.10 7.24
C GLN A 35 9.43 -18.97 5.72
N ASN A 36 10.65 -19.26 5.25
CA ASN A 36 10.90 -19.43 3.83
C ASN A 36 10.18 -20.68 3.28
N PRO A 37 9.70 -20.64 2.03
CA PRO A 37 9.89 -19.59 1.02
C PRO A 37 8.89 -18.42 1.09
N TRP A 38 7.83 -18.54 1.89
CA TRP A 38 6.73 -17.57 1.93
C TRP A 38 7.20 -16.18 2.35
N PHE A 39 8.08 -16.11 3.35
CA PHE A 39 8.68 -14.86 3.80
C PHE A 39 9.39 -14.13 2.66
N THR A 40 10.32 -14.80 1.96
CA THR A 40 11.03 -14.22 0.80
C THR A 40 10.05 -13.74 -0.28
N LEU A 41 8.98 -14.50 -0.57
CA LEU A 41 7.98 -14.08 -1.56
C LEU A 41 7.22 -12.82 -1.14
N LEU A 42 6.86 -12.68 0.14
CA LEU A 42 6.22 -11.47 0.68
C LEU A 42 7.13 -10.25 0.51
N GLU A 43 8.41 -10.39 0.87
CA GLU A 43 9.42 -9.34 0.73
C GLU A 43 9.57 -8.89 -0.74
N LEU A 44 9.63 -9.83 -1.69
CA LEU A 44 9.71 -9.48 -3.11
C LEU A 44 8.43 -8.83 -3.65
N LEU A 45 7.27 -9.30 -3.20
CA LEU A 45 5.98 -8.74 -3.61
C LEU A 45 5.81 -7.32 -3.08
N ILE A 46 6.14 -7.04 -1.81
CA ILE A 46 5.99 -5.69 -1.26
C ILE A 46 6.98 -4.70 -1.90
N LEU A 47 8.19 -5.16 -2.24
CA LEU A 47 9.17 -4.41 -3.03
C LEU A 47 8.65 -4.04 -4.43
N ALA A 48 7.78 -4.86 -5.03
CA ALA A 48 7.12 -4.58 -6.29
C ALA A 48 5.85 -3.71 -6.14
N ILE A 49 5.08 -3.91 -5.07
CA ILE A 49 3.85 -3.17 -4.76
C ILE A 49 4.16 -1.69 -4.52
N ALA A 50 5.15 -1.39 -3.68
CA ALA A 50 5.51 -0.03 -3.29
C ALA A 50 5.72 0.93 -4.50
N PRO A 51 6.57 0.64 -5.49
CA PRO A 51 6.72 1.50 -6.67
C PRO A 51 5.48 1.51 -7.57
N ALA A 52 4.72 0.41 -7.65
CA ALA A 52 3.46 0.39 -8.38
C ALA A 52 2.41 1.35 -7.77
N MET A 53 2.39 1.50 -6.45
CA MET A 53 1.55 2.46 -5.74
C MET A 53 1.94 3.91 -6.06
N VAL A 54 3.24 4.21 -6.18
CA VAL A 54 3.71 5.53 -6.64
C VAL A 54 3.24 5.80 -8.07
N ALA A 55 3.36 4.81 -8.98
CA ALA A 55 2.87 4.94 -10.36
C ALA A 55 1.35 5.19 -10.42
N LEU A 56 0.58 4.59 -9.50
CA LEU A 56 -0.85 4.85 -9.35
C LEU A 56 -1.12 6.29 -8.88
N MET A 57 -0.32 6.85 -7.96
CA MET A 57 -0.45 8.25 -7.56
C MET A 57 -0.14 9.23 -8.70
N VAL A 58 0.85 8.92 -9.53
CA VAL A 58 1.13 9.67 -10.76
C VAL A 58 -0.07 9.63 -11.71
N ALA A 59 -0.78 8.49 -11.79
CA ALA A 59 -2.02 8.40 -12.56
C ALA A 59 -3.12 9.28 -11.98
N PHE A 60 -3.36 9.27 -10.66
CA PHE A 60 -4.31 10.20 -10.04
C PHE A 60 -3.97 11.66 -10.35
N HIS A 61 -2.69 12.03 -10.28
CA HIS A 61 -2.25 13.37 -10.67
C HIS A 61 -2.56 13.68 -12.13
N ALA A 62 -2.24 12.79 -13.07
CA ALA A 62 -2.50 13.02 -14.49
C ALA A 62 -4.00 13.28 -14.77
N TRP A 63 -4.88 12.57 -14.08
CA TRP A 63 -6.33 12.61 -14.27
C TRP A 63 -7.07 13.62 -13.37
N ALA A 64 -6.39 14.21 -12.39
CA ALA A 64 -6.99 15.23 -11.53
C ALA A 64 -7.31 16.51 -12.34
N PRO A 65 -8.42 17.20 -12.06
CA PRO A 65 -8.67 18.54 -12.60
C PRO A 65 -7.73 19.56 -11.94
N ALA A 66 -7.69 20.78 -12.47
CA ALA A 66 -6.74 21.82 -12.06
C ALA A 66 -6.74 22.06 -10.53
N GLU A 67 -7.93 22.10 -9.92
CA GLU A 67 -8.12 22.33 -8.48
C GLU A 67 -7.59 21.17 -7.62
N GLY A 68 -7.49 19.96 -8.20
CA GLY A 68 -7.01 18.76 -7.52
C GLY A 68 -5.52 18.48 -7.67
N LYS A 69 -4.80 19.22 -8.53
CA LYS A 69 -3.39 18.94 -8.87
C LYS A 69 -2.47 19.05 -7.65
N ALA A 70 -2.62 20.10 -6.84
CA ALA A 70 -1.80 20.30 -5.65
C ALA A 70 -1.93 19.13 -4.66
N MET A 71 -3.16 18.66 -4.42
CA MET A 71 -3.40 17.49 -3.58
C MET A 71 -2.81 16.23 -4.20
N ALA A 72 -2.93 16.03 -5.50
CA ALA A 72 -2.33 14.87 -6.14
C ALA A 72 -0.79 14.86 -6.08
N VAL A 73 -0.13 16.03 -6.18
CA VAL A 73 1.32 16.15 -5.99
C VAL A 73 1.73 15.79 -4.57
N LEU A 74 1.01 16.28 -3.56
CA LEU A 74 1.22 15.85 -2.17
C LEU A 74 1.03 14.34 -2.01
N GLY A 75 0.01 13.77 -2.66
CA GLY A 75 -0.21 12.33 -2.68
C GLY A 75 0.98 11.54 -3.25
N ILE A 76 1.59 12.03 -4.33
CA ILE A 76 2.82 11.45 -4.88
C ILE A 76 3.97 11.55 -3.88
N ALA A 77 4.17 12.70 -3.24
CA ALA A 77 5.25 12.90 -2.28
C ALA A 77 5.13 11.95 -1.08
N PHE A 78 3.94 11.87 -0.47
CA PHE A 78 3.68 10.96 0.64
C PHE A 78 3.81 9.49 0.25
N MET A 79 3.28 9.10 -0.91
CA MET A 79 3.43 7.72 -1.39
C MET A 79 4.89 7.39 -1.73
N GLY A 80 5.65 8.36 -2.24
CA GLY A 80 7.09 8.22 -2.46
C GLY A 80 7.84 7.95 -1.16
N MET A 81 7.54 8.70 -0.09
CA MET A 81 8.13 8.45 1.24
C MET A 81 7.75 7.08 1.78
N CYS A 82 6.47 6.69 1.69
CA CYS A 82 6.00 5.36 2.04
C CYS A 82 6.77 4.27 1.29
N ALA A 83 6.89 4.40 -0.04
CA ALA A 83 7.56 3.42 -0.88
C ALA A 83 9.06 3.33 -0.60
N VAL A 84 9.75 4.46 -0.39
CA VAL A 84 11.18 4.47 -0.05
C VAL A 84 11.42 3.79 1.30
N LEU A 85 10.61 4.08 2.32
CA LEU A 85 10.73 3.42 3.62
C LEU A 85 10.47 1.92 3.51
N THR A 86 9.37 1.54 2.87
CA THR A 86 9.00 0.14 2.62
C THR A 86 10.15 -0.59 1.93
N CYS A 87 10.61 -0.07 0.78
CA CYS A 87 11.69 -0.71 0.04
C CYS A 87 12.99 -0.78 0.84
N SER A 88 13.34 0.25 1.60
CA SER A 88 14.55 0.25 2.42
C SER A 88 14.49 -0.81 3.52
N VAL A 89 13.37 -0.88 4.24
CA VAL A 89 13.13 -1.87 5.31
C VAL A 89 13.19 -3.28 4.76
N HIS A 90 12.36 -3.58 3.76
CA HIS A 90 12.21 -4.93 3.23
C HIS A 90 13.48 -5.41 2.52
N PHE A 91 14.16 -4.54 1.77
CA PHE A 91 15.44 -4.87 1.17
C PHE A 91 16.53 -5.12 2.22
N ALA A 92 16.60 -4.31 3.28
CA ALA A 92 17.55 -4.50 4.37
C ALA A 92 17.29 -5.80 5.13
N VAL A 93 16.03 -6.12 5.44
CA VAL A 93 15.66 -7.41 6.06
C VAL A 93 16.07 -8.57 5.16
N LEU A 94 15.75 -8.51 3.87
CA LEU A 94 16.04 -9.58 2.92
C LEU A 94 17.55 -9.82 2.71
N THR A 95 18.37 -8.78 2.75
CA THR A 95 19.80 -8.86 2.40
C THR A 95 20.74 -8.91 3.61
N LEU A 96 20.42 -8.20 4.68
CA LEU A 96 21.28 -8.07 5.86
C LEU A 96 20.93 -9.11 6.93
N SER A 97 19.65 -9.34 7.22
CA SER A 97 19.27 -10.25 8.32
C SER A 97 19.82 -11.69 8.20
N PRO A 98 20.01 -12.29 7.00
CA PRO A 98 20.58 -13.63 6.88
C PRO A 98 22.11 -13.68 7.08
N GLN A 99 22.79 -12.52 7.09
CA GLN A 99 24.25 -12.49 7.18
C GLN A 99 24.72 -12.92 8.57
N PRO A 100 25.77 -13.77 8.71
CA PRO A 100 26.24 -14.24 10.02
C PRO A 100 26.55 -13.13 11.03
N ALA A 101 27.06 -11.98 10.56
CA ALA A 101 27.34 -10.82 11.39
C ALA A 101 26.08 -10.14 11.95
N PHE A 102 24.94 -10.27 11.26
CA PHE A 102 23.64 -9.69 11.63
C PHE A 102 22.71 -10.70 12.30
N ALA A 103 22.97 -12.00 12.15
CA ALA A 103 22.18 -13.07 12.76
C ALA A 103 22.66 -13.48 14.15
N ALA A 104 23.86 -13.05 14.57
CA ALA A 104 24.45 -13.42 15.85
C ALA A 104 23.98 -12.51 17.01
N GLY A 105 23.64 -13.12 18.15
CA GLY A 105 23.25 -12.43 19.39
C GLY A 105 21.74 -12.16 19.52
N ASP A 106 21.36 -11.38 20.54
CA ASP A 106 19.94 -11.19 20.91
C ASP A 106 19.28 -9.97 20.25
N TRP A 107 20.08 -9.02 19.77
CA TRP A 107 19.65 -7.78 19.14
C TRP A 107 18.94 -7.91 17.78
N PRO A 108 19.12 -8.96 16.94
CA PRO A 108 18.47 -9.03 15.62
C PRO A 108 16.94 -8.97 15.74
N SER A 109 16.42 -9.47 16.85
CA SER A 109 15.01 -9.48 17.19
C SER A 109 14.43 -8.11 17.56
N LEU A 110 15.29 -7.13 17.91
CA LEU A 110 14.94 -5.72 18.12
C LEU A 110 15.10 -4.89 16.85
N VAL A 111 15.86 -5.38 15.87
CA VAL A 111 16.14 -4.64 14.64
C VAL A 111 15.30 -5.16 13.47
N PHE A 112 15.35 -6.44 13.15
CA PHE A 112 14.81 -7.03 11.91
C PHE A 112 13.49 -7.80 12.05
N ALA A 113 12.98 -7.98 13.27
CA ALA A 113 11.72 -8.71 13.44
C ALA A 113 10.51 -7.79 13.19
N PHE A 114 9.49 -8.24 12.46
CA PHE A 114 8.20 -7.53 12.33
C PHE A 114 7.34 -7.73 13.60
N ARG A 115 7.87 -7.30 14.75
CA ARG A 115 7.21 -7.38 16.05
C ARG A 115 7.41 -6.06 16.80
N TRP A 116 6.41 -5.66 17.58
CA TRP A 116 6.53 -4.48 18.42
C TRP A 116 7.27 -4.81 19.74
N PRO A 117 8.20 -3.98 20.22
CA PRO A 117 8.84 -2.84 19.56
C PRO A 117 10.15 -3.26 18.83
N SER A 118 10.21 -3.05 17.52
CA SER A 118 11.44 -3.23 16.74
C SER A 118 11.65 -2.08 15.77
N VAL A 119 12.88 -1.90 15.29
CA VAL A 119 13.23 -0.84 14.32
C VAL A 119 12.46 -1.02 13.02
N VAL A 120 12.52 -2.20 12.40
CA VAL A 120 11.80 -2.42 11.12
C VAL A 120 10.30 -2.28 11.28
N TYR A 121 9.73 -2.72 12.40
CA TYR A 121 8.29 -2.62 12.61
C TYR A 121 7.84 -1.17 12.88
N ALA A 122 8.65 -0.39 13.59
CA ALA A 122 8.39 1.04 13.77
C ALA A 122 8.46 1.82 12.44
N LEU A 123 9.42 1.49 11.57
CA LEU A 123 9.53 2.10 10.24
C LEU A 123 8.39 1.65 9.31
N ASP A 124 7.97 0.39 9.41
CA ASP A 124 6.80 -0.13 8.69
C ASP A 124 5.51 0.61 9.11
N ILE A 125 5.30 0.78 10.42
CA ILE A 125 4.19 1.59 10.95
C ILE A 125 4.25 3.04 10.42
N LEU A 126 5.43 3.66 10.40
CA LEU A 126 5.59 5.01 9.86
C LEU A 126 5.21 5.07 8.37
N ALA A 127 5.58 4.05 7.59
CA ALA A 127 5.21 3.96 6.18
C ALA A 127 3.69 3.80 6.00
N TRP A 128 3.10 2.79 6.64
CA TRP A 128 1.74 2.32 6.36
C TRP A 128 0.63 2.98 7.18
N ASP A 129 0.94 3.48 8.37
CA ASP A 129 -0.03 4.08 9.29
C ASP A 129 0.12 5.63 9.38
N VAL A 130 1.15 6.21 8.73
CA VAL A 130 1.32 7.67 8.61
C VAL A 130 1.40 8.14 7.16
N PHE A 131 2.42 7.72 6.40
CA PHE A 131 2.60 8.25 5.04
C PHE A 131 1.58 7.72 4.03
N PHE A 132 1.27 6.43 4.09
CA PHE A 132 0.23 5.83 3.27
C PHE A 132 -1.14 6.53 3.42
N PRO A 133 -1.71 6.70 4.64
CA PRO A 133 -3.02 7.34 4.77
C PRO A 133 -3.02 8.80 4.34
N LEU A 134 -1.92 9.54 4.57
CA LEU A 134 -1.77 10.90 4.01
C LEU A 134 -1.82 10.87 2.48
N ALA A 135 -1.11 9.94 1.84
CA ALA A 135 -1.15 9.79 0.39
C ALA A 135 -2.55 9.42 -0.13
N ALA A 136 -3.22 8.47 0.51
CA ALA A 136 -4.56 8.03 0.15
C ALA A 136 -5.60 9.16 0.33
N LEU A 137 -5.49 9.95 1.40
CA LEU A 137 -6.33 11.12 1.64
C LEU A 137 -6.14 12.18 0.54
N CYS A 138 -4.89 12.49 0.20
CA CYS A 138 -4.54 13.40 -0.88
C CYS A 138 -5.10 12.92 -2.23
N ALA A 139 -5.00 11.62 -2.53
CA ALA A 139 -5.57 11.02 -3.73
C ALA A 139 -7.11 11.09 -3.74
N ALA A 140 -7.76 10.82 -2.61
CA ALA A 140 -9.21 10.99 -2.48
C ALA A 140 -9.63 12.44 -2.79
N CYS A 141 -8.89 13.40 -2.25
CA CYS A 141 -9.07 14.83 -2.49
C CYS A 141 -8.74 15.28 -3.92
N SER A 142 -8.08 14.48 -4.74
CA SER A 142 -7.84 14.78 -6.16
C SER A 142 -8.86 14.13 -7.11
N VAL A 143 -9.58 13.10 -6.67
CA VAL A 143 -10.59 12.41 -7.49
C VAL A 143 -11.89 13.25 -7.56
N ARG A 144 -12.36 13.52 -8.77
CA ARG A 144 -13.64 14.21 -9.04
C ARG A 144 -14.55 13.36 -9.92
N GLY A 145 -15.83 13.73 -9.95
CA GLY A 145 -16.87 13.03 -10.69
C GLY A 145 -17.82 12.21 -9.82
N ALA A 146 -18.83 11.65 -10.48
CA ALA A 146 -19.92 10.85 -9.90
C ALA A 146 -19.75 9.35 -10.22
N GLY A 147 -20.66 8.51 -9.71
CA GLY A 147 -20.67 7.07 -9.97
C GLY A 147 -19.41 6.38 -9.46
N LEU A 148 -18.73 5.62 -10.32
CA LEU A 148 -17.56 4.82 -9.93
C LEU A 148 -16.41 5.67 -9.38
N ALA A 149 -16.21 6.90 -9.87
CA ALA A 149 -15.20 7.81 -9.34
C ALA A 149 -15.51 8.26 -7.89
N ALA A 150 -16.80 8.44 -7.56
CA ALA A 150 -17.21 8.74 -6.20
C ALA A 150 -16.99 7.54 -5.25
N VAL A 151 -17.23 6.31 -5.74
CA VAL A 151 -16.92 5.09 -4.98
C VAL A 151 -15.42 4.95 -4.71
N VAL A 152 -14.56 5.15 -5.73
CA VAL A 152 -13.10 5.17 -5.57
C VAL A 152 -12.69 6.18 -4.51
N ARG A 153 -13.21 7.41 -4.59
CA ARG A 153 -12.93 8.46 -3.60
C ARG A 153 -13.34 8.05 -2.19
N GLY A 154 -14.53 7.47 -2.02
CA GLY A 154 -15.00 6.97 -0.72
C GLY A 154 -14.10 5.87 -0.15
N LEU A 155 -13.69 4.91 -0.98
CA LEU A 155 -12.77 3.85 -0.57
C LEU A 155 -11.39 4.38 -0.15
N LEU A 156 -10.86 5.39 -0.85
CA LEU A 156 -9.59 6.03 -0.48
C LEU A 156 -9.70 6.75 0.88
N PHE A 157 -10.80 7.48 1.12
CA PHE A 157 -11.05 8.08 2.44
C PHE A 157 -11.19 7.03 3.55
N ALA A 158 -11.95 5.97 3.30
CA ALA A 158 -12.13 4.89 4.27
C ALA A 158 -10.79 4.16 4.56
N SER A 159 -10.00 3.89 3.51
CA SER A 159 -8.67 3.31 3.62
C SER A 159 -7.74 4.18 4.48
N ALA A 160 -7.69 5.49 4.22
CA ALA A 160 -6.92 6.44 5.00
C ALA A 160 -7.39 6.50 6.47
N GLY A 161 -8.70 6.54 6.69
CA GLY A 161 -9.29 6.58 8.03
C GLY A 161 -8.96 5.34 8.85
N LEU A 162 -9.05 4.14 8.26
CA LEU A 162 -8.69 2.90 8.93
C LEU A 162 -7.20 2.86 9.28
N ALA A 163 -6.32 3.24 8.35
CA ALA A 163 -4.87 3.28 8.61
C ALA A 163 -4.51 4.28 9.72
N PHE A 164 -5.11 5.47 9.76
CA PHE A 164 -4.94 6.38 10.90
C PHE A 164 -5.51 5.83 12.21
N ALA A 165 -6.62 5.09 12.18
CA ALA A 165 -7.15 4.42 13.36
C ALA A 165 -6.17 3.35 13.87
N GLY A 166 -5.53 2.61 12.97
CA GLY A 166 -4.47 1.65 13.30
C GLY A 166 -3.27 2.28 14.01
N LEU A 167 -2.88 3.50 13.62
CA LEU A 167 -1.79 4.24 14.27
C LEU A 167 -2.01 4.43 15.78
N ALA A 168 -3.26 4.50 16.24
CA ALA A 168 -3.58 4.60 17.67
C ALA A 168 -3.09 3.38 18.49
N GLY A 169 -2.84 2.23 17.85
CA GLY A 169 -2.26 1.07 18.51
C GLY A 169 -0.86 1.31 19.08
N VAL A 170 -0.09 2.27 18.54
CA VAL A 170 1.25 2.61 19.04
C VAL A 170 1.22 3.26 20.43
N PRO A 171 0.56 4.42 20.64
CA PRO A 171 0.50 5.03 21.98
C PRO A 171 -0.30 4.20 22.99
N LEU A 172 -1.17 3.28 22.53
CA LEU A 172 -1.92 2.36 23.39
C LEU A 172 -1.15 1.08 23.73
N ASP A 173 0.01 0.85 23.11
CA ASP A 173 0.78 -0.40 23.20
C ASP A 173 -0.06 -1.66 22.87
N ASP A 174 -1.01 -1.53 21.94
CA ASP A 174 -1.91 -2.61 21.52
C ASP A 174 -1.89 -2.78 20.00
N MET A 175 -1.17 -3.81 19.54
CA MET A 175 -1.07 -4.12 18.12
C MET A 175 -2.34 -4.74 17.53
N ASN A 176 -3.31 -5.16 18.36
CA ASN A 176 -4.62 -5.56 17.86
C ASN A 176 -5.40 -4.35 17.32
N VAL A 177 -5.25 -3.19 17.96
CA VAL A 177 -5.80 -1.93 17.44
C VAL A 177 -5.11 -1.58 16.11
N ARG A 178 -3.79 -1.80 16.01
CA ARG A 178 -3.05 -1.60 14.74
C ARG A 178 -3.62 -2.43 13.59
N ASN A 179 -4.09 -3.66 13.85
CA ASN A 179 -4.66 -4.51 12.81
C ASN A 179 -5.87 -3.89 12.09
N ILE A 180 -6.55 -2.92 12.69
CA ILE A 180 -7.60 -2.12 12.02
C ILE A 180 -7.02 -1.38 10.81
N GLY A 181 -5.81 -0.82 10.94
CA GLY A 181 -5.10 -0.12 9.88
C GLY A 181 -4.76 -1.02 8.70
N ILE A 182 -4.39 -2.28 8.97
CA ILE A 182 -4.11 -3.29 7.95
C ILE A 182 -5.29 -3.45 6.99
N VAL A 183 -6.53 -3.42 7.49
CA VAL A 183 -7.73 -3.50 6.63
C VAL A 183 -7.77 -2.35 5.62
N GLY A 184 -7.32 -1.16 6.03
CA GLY A 184 -7.26 0.03 5.18
C GLY A 184 -6.37 -0.17 3.95
N TYR A 185 -5.12 -0.59 4.14
CA TYR A 185 -4.15 -0.71 3.05
C TYR A 185 -4.07 -2.09 2.40
N ALA A 186 -4.41 -3.18 3.09
CA ALA A 186 -4.38 -4.54 2.53
C ALA A 186 -5.68 -4.95 1.83
N VAL A 187 -6.80 -4.29 2.15
CA VAL A 187 -8.12 -4.65 1.58
C VAL A 187 -8.73 -3.49 0.79
N LEU A 188 -9.03 -2.37 1.45
CA LEU A 188 -9.78 -1.30 0.81
C LEU A 188 -8.98 -0.62 -0.31
N PHE A 189 -7.68 -0.40 -0.11
CA PHE A 189 -6.85 0.26 -1.10
C PHE A 189 -6.65 -0.54 -2.40
N PRO A 190 -6.35 -1.85 -2.38
CA PRO A 190 -6.31 -2.66 -3.60
C PRO A 190 -7.64 -2.68 -4.36
N ILE A 191 -8.78 -2.68 -3.65
CA ILE A 191 -10.10 -2.55 -4.29
C ILE A 191 -10.22 -1.17 -4.94
N ALA A 192 -9.84 -0.09 -4.25
CA ALA A 192 -9.83 1.25 -4.82
C ALA A 192 -8.93 1.34 -6.07
N ALA A 193 -7.76 0.70 -6.05
CA ALA A 193 -6.83 0.63 -7.17
C ALA A 193 -7.43 -0.10 -8.38
N ALA A 194 -8.09 -1.25 -8.15
CA ALA A 194 -8.78 -2.00 -9.20
C ALA A 194 -9.91 -1.18 -9.84
N LEU A 195 -10.74 -0.52 -9.02
CA LEU A 195 -11.82 0.33 -9.52
C LEU A 195 -11.29 1.58 -10.25
N SER A 196 -10.18 2.14 -9.77
CA SER A 196 -9.49 3.25 -10.45
C SER A 196 -9.00 2.84 -11.83
N ALA A 197 -8.46 1.63 -11.98
CA ALA A 197 -8.07 1.10 -13.29
C ALA A 197 -9.25 1.04 -14.27
N LEU A 198 -10.45 0.66 -13.80
CA LEU A 198 -11.67 0.67 -14.61
C LEU A 198 -12.10 2.10 -14.97
N VAL A 199 -12.04 3.05 -14.03
CA VAL A 199 -12.33 4.47 -14.30
C VAL A 199 -11.41 5.01 -15.39
N PHE A 200 -10.10 4.81 -15.26
CA PHE A 200 -9.13 5.27 -16.25
C PHE A 200 -9.34 4.62 -17.62
N ARG A 201 -9.65 3.32 -17.68
CA ARG A 201 -9.96 2.63 -18.94
C ARG A 201 -11.18 3.21 -19.64
N ARG A 202 -12.28 3.41 -18.90
CA ARG A 202 -13.53 3.95 -19.45
C ARG A 202 -13.33 5.34 -20.03
N ALA A 203 -12.60 6.18 -19.32
CA ALA A 203 -12.37 7.54 -19.78
C ALA A 203 -11.43 7.62 -20.99
N MET A 204 -10.44 6.72 -21.11
CA MET A 204 -9.64 6.59 -22.35
C MET A 204 -10.50 6.15 -23.54
N ALA A 205 -11.39 5.16 -23.35
CA ALA A 205 -12.26 4.68 -24.41
C ALA A 205 -13.22 5.79 -24.91
N SER A 206 -13.80 6.57 -24.00
CA SER A 206 -14.65 7.71 -24.36
C SER A 206 -13.91 8.80 -25.13
N ALA A 207 -12.62 9.02 -24.86
CA ALA A 207 -11.81 10.01 -25.57
C ALA A 207 -11.43 9.55 -27.00
N SER A 208 -11.44 8.24 -27.27
CA SER A 208 -11.10 7.66 -28.58
C SER A 208 -12.29 7.42 -29.51
N ALA A 209 -13.53 7.66 -29.05
CA ALA A 209 -14.72 7.44 -29.88
C ALA A 209 -14.87 8.55 -30.95
N PRO A 210 -15.08 8.22 -32.24
CA PRO A 210 -15.25 9.20 -33.31
C PRO A 210 -16.54 10.01 -33.15
N GLU A 211 -16.50 11.29 -33.50
CA GLU A 211 -17.52 12.32 -33.27
C GLU A 211 -18.80 12.18 -34.14
N SER A 212 -19.08 11.01 -34.71
CA SER A 212 -20.06 10.84 -35.80
C SER A 212 -21.53 10.67 -35.36
N GLY A 213 -21.94 11.21 -34.21
CA GLY A 213 -23.28 10.95 -33.65
C GLY A 213 -23.98 12.12 -32.95
N ARG A 214 -23.42 13.33 -32.95
CA ARG A 214 -24.10 14.53 -32.43
C ARG A 214 -24.63 15.37 -33.60
N ARG A 215 -25.79 14.98 -34.12
CA ARG A 215 -26.69 15.87 -34.86
C ARG A 215 -28.10 15.68 -34.34
#